data_AF-A0A846TCL2-F1
#
_entry.id   AF-A0A846TCL2-F1
#
_cell.length_a   1.000
_cell.length_b   1.000
_cell.length_c   1.000
_cell.angle_alpha   90.00
_cell.angle_beta   90.00
_cell.angle_gamma   90.00
#
_symmetry.space_group_name_H-M   'P 1'
#
loop_
_entity.id
_entity.type
_entity.pdbx_description
1 polymer ?
#
loop_
_entity_poly.entity_id
_entity_poly.type
_entity_poly.pdbx_seq_one_letter_code
_entity_poly.pdbx_strand_id
1 'polypeptide(L)'
;MKKIDKSVADAYFREKTRNMIIYFIIWFLVSFGAVMIAEPLSEISIGGFPFHYFMGAQGAVVTFIVLLFVNAKLSDGIDKKYGIDEEKNVKLSEGKSLDH
;
A
#
# COMPACT_ATOMS: atom_id res chain seq x y z
N MET A 1 12.92 7.21 -29.22
CA MET A 1 12.41 6.65 -27.94
C MET A 1 13.49 5.76 -27.35
N LYS A 2 14.04 6.10 -26.18
CA LYS A 2 15.00 5.24 -25.47
C LYS A 2 14.24 3.97 -25.07
N LYS A 3 14.56 2.80 -25.65
CA LYS A 3 13.91 1.55 -25.29
C LYS A 3 14.26 1.27 -23.83
N ILE A 4 13.26 1.29 -22.95
CA ILE A 4 13.44 0.87 -21.56
C ILE A 4 13.90 -0.59 -21.61
N ASP A 5 15.00 -0.88 -20.94
CA ASP A 5 15.50 -2.24 -20.86
C ASP A 5 14.44 -3.12 -20.20
N LYS A 6 14.00 -4.16 -20.91
CA LYS A 6 12.90 -5.01 -20.48
C LYS A 6 13.19 -5.65 -19.11
N SER A 7 14.45 -5.97 -18.82
CA SER A 7 14.84 -6.57 -17.54
C SER A 7 14.66 -5.60 -16.36
N VAL A 8 14.87 -4.30 -16.59
CA VAL A 8 14.69 -3.25 -15.59
C VAL A 8 13.20 -3.03 -15.31
N ALA A 9 12.37 -3.01 -16.35
CA ALA A 9 10.93 -2.92 -16.22
C ALA A 9 10.34 -4.14 -15.47
N ASP A 10 10.77 -5.35 -15.83
CA ASP A 10 10.31 -6.57 -15.17
C ASP A 10 10.70 -6.63 -13.68
N ALA A 11 11.90 -6.14 -13.33
CA ALA A 11 12.34 -6.06 -11.94
C ALA A 11 11.51 -5.04 -11.14
N TYR A 12 11.21 -3.88 -11.73
CA TYR A 12 10.36 -2.86 -11.14
C TYR A 12 8.95 -3.39 -10.82
N PHE A 13 8.28 -4.00 -11.80
CA PHE A 13 6.94 -4.56 -11.61
C PHE A 13 6.92 -5.69 -10.58
N ARG A 14 7.99 -6.51 -10.53
CA ARG A 14 8.13 -7.57 -9.54
C ARG A 14 8.24 -7.02 -8.12
N GLU A 15 9.00 -5.94 -7.90
CA GLU A 15 9.08 -5.32 -6.58
C GLU A 15 7.75 -4.70 -6.14
N LYS A 16 7.05 -3.98 -7.04
CA LYS A 16 5.72 -3.43 -6.72
C LYS A 16 4.71 -4.54 -6.42
N THR A 17 4.70 -5.62 -7.20
CA THR A 17 3.81 -6.78 -6.97
C THR A 17 4.13 -7.49 -5.64
N ARG A 18 5.41 -7.66 -5.30
CA ARG A 18 5.83 -8.27 -4.02
C ARG A 18 5.29 -7.48 -2.84
N ASN A 19 5.38 -6.15 -2.89
CA ASN A 19 4.86 -5.29 -1.83
C ASN A 19 3.34 -5.43 -1.70
N MET A 20 2.62 -5.51 -2.82
CA MET A 20 1.17 -5.71 -2.82
C MET A 20 0.77 -7.02 -2.14
N ILE A 21 1.51 -8.11 -2.39
CA ILE A 21 1.30 -9.40 -1.69
C ILE A 21 1.53 -9.26 -0.19
N ILE A 22 2.60 -8.58 0.23
CA ILE A 22 2.89 -8.34 1.65
C ILE A 22 1.74 -7.56 2.31
N TYR A 23 1.20 -6.55 1.64
CA TYR A 23 0.06 -5.78 2.16
C TYR A 23 -1.19 -6.64 2.32
N PHE A 24 -1.48 -7.54 1.37
CA PHE A 24 -2.58 -8.49 1.51
C PHE A 24 -2.38 -9.45 2.68
N ILE A 25 -1.15 -9.91 2.93
CA ILE A 25 -0.83 -10.75 4.08
C ILE A 25 -1.05 -9.98 5.38
N ILE A 26 -0.53 -8.75 5.49
CA ILE A 26 -0.72 -7.90 6.68
C ILE A 26 -2.21 -7.62 6.90
N TRP A 27 -2.92 -7.24 5.85
CA TRP A 27 -4.35 -6.98 5.89
C TRP A 27 -5.14 -8.21 6.36
N PHE A 28 -4.80 -9.40 5.86
CA PHE A 28 -5.40 -10.66 6.29
C PHE A 28 -5.09 -10.96 7.75
N LEU A 29 -3.83 -10.83 8.17
CA LEU A 29 -3.42 -11.06 9.56
C LEU A 29 -4.10 -10.09 10.53
N VAL A 30 -4.27 -8.82 10.16
CA VAL A 30 -4.93 -7.84 11.03
C VAL A 30 -6.43 -8.09 11.09
N SER A 31 -7.07 -8.41 9.96
CA SER A 31 -8.51 -8.67 9.90
C SER A 31 -8.91 -9.96 10.62
N PHE A 32 -8.15 -11.05 10.44
CA PHE A 32 -8.45 -12.36 11.03
C PHE A 32 -7.74 -12.59 12.37
N GLY A 33 -6.53 -12.07 12.56
CA GLY A 33 -5.77 -12.22 13.80
C GLY A 33 -6.38 -11.47 14.98
N ALA A 34 -6.98 -10.30 14.75
CA ALA A 34 -7.72 -9.58 15.80
C ALA A 34 -8.94 -10.38 16.31
N VAL A 35 -9.52 -11.22 15.46
CA VAL A 35 -10.65 -12.10 15.83
C VAL A 35 -10.16 -13.40 16.49
N MET A 36 -9.03 -13.96 16.05
CA MET A 36 -8.43 -15.15 16.68
C MET A 36 -7.92 -14.90 18.10
N ILE A 37 -7.48 -13.68 18.40
CA ILE A 37 -6.96 -13.28 19.72
C ILE A 37 -8.03 -12.52 20.52
N ALA A 38 -9.32 -12.86 20.29
CA ALA A 38 -10.44 -12.13 20.90
C ALA A 38 -10.40 -12.11 22.43
N GLU A 39 -10.00 -13.22 23.09
CA GLU A 39 -9.99 -13.35 24.56
C GLU A 39 -9.23 -12.23 25.30
N PRO A 40 -7.93 -11.99 25.05
CA PRO A 40 -7.22 -10.87 25.68
C PRO A 40 -7.62 -9.49 25.12
N LEU A 41 -8.15 -9.42 23.88
CA LEU A 41 -8.66 -8.17 23.32
C LEU A 41 -10.01 -7.75 23.92
N SER A 42 -10.75 -8.65 24.58
CA SER A 42 -12.01 -8.32 25.26
C SER A 42 -11.82 -7.41 26.47
N GLU A 43 -10.63 -7.40 27.08
CA GLU A 43 -10.31 -6.53 28.22
C GLU A 43 -10.26 -5.06 27.81
N ILE A 44 -9.96 -4.79 26.54
CA ILE A 44 -9.96 -3.45 25.96
C ILE A 44 -11.34 -3.21 25.35
N SER A 45 -12.12 -2.34 25.98
CA SER A 45 -13.40 -1.88 25.46
C SER A 45 -13.28 -0.47 24.91
N ILE A 46 -13.83 -0.24 23.72
CA ILE A 46 -13.95 1.09 23.13
C ILE A 46 -15.42 1.45 23.13
N GLY A 47 -15.79 2.55 23.79
CA GLY A 47 -17.18 3.03 23.81
C GLY A 47 -18.21 2.02 24.36
N GLY A 48 -17.78 1.09 25.23
CA GLY A 48 -18.65 0.07 25.83
C GLY A 48 -18.76 -1.26 25.08
N PHE A 49 -18.08 -1.41 23.93
CA PHE A 49 -18.02 -2.68 23.19
C PHE A 49 -16.59 -3.23 23.15
N PRO A 50 -16.41 -4.57 23.15
CA PRO A 50 -15.08 -5.17 23.05
C PRO A 50 -14.35 -4.76 21.76
N PHE A 51 -13.05 -4.48 21.86
CA PHE A 51 -12.23 -3.98 20.75
C PHE A 51 -12.26 -4.86 19.50
N HIS A 52 -12.34 -6.19 19.66
CA HIS A 52 -12.39 -7.13 18.54
C HIS A 52 -13.61 -6.92 17.62
N TYR A 53 -14.75 -6.41 18.14
CA TYR A 53 -15.90 -6.05 17.31
C TYR A 53 -15.60 -4.86 16.40
N PHE A 54 -14.88 -3.84 16.89
CA PHE A 54 -14.45 -2.72 16.06
C PHE A 54 -13.44 -3.15 15.00
N MET A 55 -12.56 -4.08 15.34
CA MET A 55 -11.62 -4.66 14.36
C MET A 55 -12.34 -5.44 13.26
N GLY A 56 -13.40 -6.19 13.61
CA GLY A 56 -14.25 -6.86 12.63
C GLY A 56 -15.05 -5.89 11.75
N ALA A 57 -15.51 -4.76 12.29
CA ALA A 57 -16.35 -3.80 11.58
C ALA A 57 -15.57 -2.77 10.73
N GLN A 58 -14.53 -2.14 11.30
CA GLN A 58 -13.76 -1.06 10.68
C GLN A 58 -12.25 -1.34 10.61
N GLY A 59 -11.74 -2.34 11.33
CA GLY A 59 -10.32 -2.68 11.37
C GLY A 59 -9.73 -2.96 10.00
N ALA A 60 -10.46 -3.68 9.13
CA ALA A 60 -10.03 -3.95 7.76
C ALA A 60 -9.87 -2.67 6.93
N VAL A 61 -10.80 -1.72 7.04
CA VAL A 61 -10.78 -0.44 6.29
C VAL A 61 -9.67 0.47 6.80
N VAL A 62 -9.53 0.61 8.12
CA VAL A 62 -8.47 1.42 8.73
C VAL A 62 -7.08 0.86 8.36
N THR A 63 -6.92 -0.47 8.44
CA THR A 63 -5.67 -1.13 8.03
C THR A 63 -5.38 -0.88 6.55
N PHE A 64 -6.40 -0.97 5.70
CA PHE A 64 -6.25 -0.69 4.26
C PHE A 64 -5.77 0.74 4.01
N ILE A 65 -6.36 1.73 4.67
CA ILE A 65 -5.93 3.15 4.56
C ILE A 65 -4.47 3.32 5.01
N VAL A 66 -4.08 2.74 6.14
CA VAL A 66 -2.68 2.78 6.62
C VAL A 66 -1.74 2.15 5.59
N LEU A 67 -2.11 1.01 5.02
CA LEU A 67 -1.34 0.33 3.99
C LEU A 67 -1.20 1.18 2.71
N LEU A 68 -2.21 1.96 2.33
CA LEU A 68 -2.11 2.90 1.21
C LEU A 68 -1.05 3.97 1.46
N PHE A 69 -1.02 4.59 2.65
CA PHE A 69 0.01 5.59 2.99
C PHE A 69 1.41 4.98 3.03
N VAL A 70 1.55 3.78 3.59
CA VAL A 70 2.83 3.05 3.59
C VAL A 70 3.26 2.72 2.16
N ASN A 71 2.33 2.28 1.31
CA ASN A 71 2.61 1.98 -0.07
C ASN A 71 3.03 3.21 -0.87
N ALA A 72 2.41 4.37 -0.65
CA ALA A 72 2.81 5.62 -1.30
C ALA A 72 4.28 5.91 -0.98
N LYS A 73 4.65 5.96 0.31
CA LYS A 73 6.06 6.20 0.71
C LYS A 73 7.04 5.15 0.19
N LEU A 74 6.64 3.88 0.17
CA LEU A 74 7.52 2.82 -0.31
C LEU A 74 7.66 2.84 -1.84
N SER A 75 6.62 3.25 -2.55
CA SER A 75 6.64 3.41 -4.01
C SER A 75 7.61 4.50 -4.41
N ASP A 76 7.61 5.66 -3.74
CA ASP A 76 8.58 6.74 -3.98
C ASP A 76 10.03 6.25 -3.89
N GLY A 77 10.30 5.35 -2.93
CA GLY A 77 11.61 4.72 -2.77
C GLY A 77 11.97 3.78 -3.92
N ILE A 78 11.02 2.99 -4.42
CA ILE A 78 11.19 2.11 -5.58
C ILE A 78 11.40 2.96 -6.84
N ASP A 79 10.57 3.96 -7.06
CA ASP A 79 10.64 4.84 -8.22
C ASP A 79 12.02 5.53 -8.27
N LYS A 80 12.53 6.03 -7.13
CA LYS A 80 13.90 6.54 -7.02
C LYS A 80 14.99 5.49 -7.31
N LYS A 81 14.84 4.26 -6.81
CA LYS A 81 15.79 3.14 -7.03
C LYS A 81 15.91 2.76 -8.51
N TYR A 82 14.80 2.82 -9.25
CA TYR A 82 14.77 2.54 -10.68
C TYR A 82 15.00 3.79 -11.56
N GLY A 83 15.32 4.94 -10.95
CA GLY A 83 15.60 6.19 -11.67
C GLY A 83 14.38 6.79 -12.36
N ILE A 84 13.17 6.46 -11.88
CA ILE A 84 11.92 7.02 -12.34
C ILE A 84 11.75 8.38 -11.66
N ASP A 85 11.99 9.43 -12.44
CA ASP A 85 11.87 10.81 -11.98
C ASP A 85 10.45 11.29 -12.31
N GLU A 86 9.56 11.16 -11.33
CA GLU A 86 8.14 11.46 -11.47
C GLU A 86 7.92 12.94 -11.86
N GLU A 87 8.71 13.87 -11.29
CA GLU A 87 8.65 15.29 -11.63
C GLU A 87 8.94 15.56 -13.11
N LYS A 88 9.89 14.83 -13.71
CA LYS A 88 10.16 14.94 -15.15
C LYS A 88 9.04 14.37 -15.99
N ASN A 89 8.44 13.26 -15.58
CA ASN A 89 7.33 12.65 -16.30
C ASN A 89 6.06 13.50 -16.25
N VAL A 90 5.76 14.12 -15.10
CA VAL A 90 4.63 15.05 -14.93
C VAL A 90 4.80 16.27 -15.84
N LYS A 91 5.98 16.91 -15.83
CA LYS A 91 6.27 18.06 -16.71
C LYS A 91 6.21 17.71 -18.20
N LEU A 92 6.66 16.52 -18.60
CA LEU A 92 6.53 16.05 -19.98
C LEU A 92 5.06 15.83 -20.39
N SER A 93 4.22 15.36 -19.48
CA SER A 93 2.79 15.13 -19.72
C SER A 93 2.00 16.43 -19.82
N GLU A 94 2.29 17.41 -18.95
CA GLU A 94 1.67 18.74 -18.98
C GLU A 94 2.05 19.51 -20.25
N GLY A 95 3.34 19.50 -20.64
CA GLY A 95 3.78 20.12 -21.90
C GLY A 95 3.07 19.56 -23.13
N LYS A 96 2.78 18.25 -23.14
CA LYS A 96 2.07 17.58 -24.25
C LYS A 96 0.57 17.89 -24.29
N SER A 97 -0.01 18.34 -23.18
CA SER A 97 -1.42 18.77 -23.11
C SER A 97 -1.65 20.21 -23.55
N LEU A 98 -0.60 21.04 -23.52
CA LEU A 98 -0.64 22.45 -23.92
C LEU A 98 -0.38 22.66 -25.42
N ASP A 99 0.18 21.65 -26.10
CA ASP A 99 0.46 21.65 -27.54
C ASP A 99 -0.68 21.04 -28.40
N HIS A 100 -1.88 20.87 -27.83
CA HIS A 100 -3.06 20.34 -28.51
C HIS A 100 -4.16 21.37 -28.74
#